data_AF-Q6DSW5-F1
#
_entry.id   AF-Q6DSW5-F1
#
_cell.length_a   1.000
_cell.length_b   1.000
_cell.length_c   1.000
_cell.angle_alpha   90.00
_cell.angle_beta   90.00
_cell.angle_gamma   90.00
#
_symmetry.space_group_name_H-M   'P 1'
#
loop_
_entity.id
_entity.type
_entity.pdbx_description
1 polymer ?
#
loop_
_entity_poly.entity_id
_entity_poly.type
_entity_poly.pdbx_seq_one_letter_code
_entity_poly.pdbx_strand_id
1 'polypeptide(L)'
;SITCNFNNLKTGYYAVMSIENMKKINEAYQILQTALKKGLPALKENNGTVDVTYTYTCSGEGNDNCSPSVTGVTNQSNGTKTETQIIDGKTVNTTINSKVVDSGAAGNTTKVSYTEITNTLNNVPDSAQFLLAQASTLINTINTACPFFSVTNKSGGPQMNPTSGKLCGFTDEISAIQKMITDAQELVNQTNAINSNEQTTPVGGSGGKPFNPFTDASFAQGMLANASAQAKMLNLSEQVGQTLNPERLTGN
;
A
#
# COMPACT_ATOMS: atom_id res chain seq x y z
N SER A 1 6.71 12.14 -13.52
CA SER A 1 7.75 11.54 -12.66
C SER A 1 8.01 12.45 -11.46
N ILE A 2 8.58 11.91 -10.39
CA ILE A 2 9.16 12.69 -9.29
C ILE A 2 10.68 12.66 -9.47
N THR A 3 11.34 13.81 -9.36
CA THR A 3 12.80 13.93 -9.54
C THR A 3 13.46 14.17 -8.19
N CYS A 4 14.37 13.28 -7.80
CA CYS A 4 15.19 13.41 -6.59
C CYS A 4 16.60 13.91 -6.98
N ASN A 5 16.80 15.22 -7.00
CA ASN A 5 18.05 15.86 -7.48
C ASN A 5 18.67 16.85 -6.47
N PHE A 6 18.32 16.73 -5.19
CA PHE A 6 18.92 17.56 -4.15
C PHE A 6 20.31 17.04 -3.77
N ASN A 7 21.34 17.71 -4.26
CA ASN A 7 22.74 17.38 -3.97
C ASN A 7 23.27 18.16 -2.76
N ASN A 8 24.26 17.59 -2.05
CA ASN A 8 24.93 18.22 -0.91
C ASN A 8 24.02 18.59 0.29
N LEU A 9 22.81 18.04 0.33
CA LEU A 9 21.90 18.13 1.48
C LEU A 9 21.87 16.80 2.22
N LYS A 10 21.78 16.85 3.55
CA LYS A 10 21.62 15.65 4.36
C LYS A 10 20.25 15.02 4.11
N THR A 11 20.21 13.69 4.13
CA THR A 11 18.94 12.94 4.16
C THR A 11 18.46 12.73 5.59
N GLY A 12 17.14 12.70 5.80
CA GLY A 12 16.54 12.35 7.09
C GLY A 12 15.40 13.27 7.52
N TYR A 13 15.17 13.32 8.83
CA TYR A 13 14.07 14.07 9.44
C TYR A 13 14.15 15.57 9.11
N TYR A 14 13.05 16.11 8.62
CA TYR A 14 12.92 17.49 8.16
C TYR A 14 14.00 17.88 7.12
N ALA A 15 14.45 16.90 6.33
CA ALA A 15 15.48 17.05 5.32
C ALA A 15 15.11 16.26 4.06
N VAL A 16 16.07 15.97 3.18
CA VAL A 16 15.79 15.24 1.93
C VAL A 16 15.40 13.79 2.25
N MET A 17 14.37 13.28 1.58
CA MET A 17 14.03 11.86 1.67
C MET A 17 15.14 11.01 1.03
N SER A 18 15.60 9.97 1.72
CA SER A 18 16.56 9.02 1.14
C SER A 18 15.94 8.28 -0.05
N ILE A 19 16.79 7.91 -1.02
CA ILE A 19 16.33 7.11 -2.17
C ILE A 19 15.83 5.74 -1.74
N GLU A 20 16.36 5.17 -0.65
CA GLU A 20 15.85 3.94 -0.05
C GLU A 20 14.37 4.09 0.38
N ASN A 21 14.03 5.16 1.11
CA ASN A 21 12.64 5.41 1.52
C ASN A 21 11.76 5.74 0.31
N MET A 22 12.29 6.45 -0.69
CA MET A 22 11.55 6.72 -1.92
C MET A 22 11.25 5.44 -2.71
N LYS A 23 12.17 4.47 -2.76
CA LYS A 23 11.92 3.15 -3.38
C LYS A 23 10.82 2.39 -2.67
N LYS A 24 10.82 2.37 -1.32
CA LYS A 24 9.75 1.75 -0.51
C LYS A 24 8.39 2.40 -0.78
N ILE A 25 8.33 3.73 -0.76
CA ILE A 25 7.13 4.51 -1.09
C ILE A 25 6.64 4.22 -2.51
N ASN A 26 7.55 4.26 -3.48
CA ASN A 26 7.21 4.07 -4.88
C ASN A 26 6.68 2.66 -5.13
N GLU A 27 7.31 1.60 -4.61
CA GLU A 27 6.82 0.24 -4.79
C GLU A 27 5.39 0.08 -4.24
N ALA A 28 5.16 0.48 -3.00
CA ALA A 28 3.83 0.43 -2.38
C ALA A 28 2.80 1.25 -3.20
N TYR A 29 3.17 2.45 -3.64
CA TYR A 29 2.34 3.29 -4.49
C TYR A 29 1.99 2.62 -5.83
N GLN A 30 2.97 2.02 -6.52
CA GLN A 30 2.74 1.37 -7.82
C GLN A 30 1.83 0.14 -7.68
N ILE A 31 2.00 -0.65 -6.62
CA ILE A 31 1.13 -1.78 -6.32
C ILE A 31 -0.31 -1.31 -6.10
N LEU A 32 -0.50 -0.32 -5.21
CA LEU A 32 -1.81 0.25 -4.90
C LEU A 32 -2.50 0.82 -6.13
N GLN A 33 -1.79 1.64 -6.92
CA GLN A 33 -2.36 2.27 -8.11
C GLN A 33 -2.73 1.24 -9.18
N THR A 34 -1.92 0.18 -9.34
CA THR A 34 -2.20 -0.89 -10.30
C THR A 34 -3.44 -1.68 -9.87
N ALA A 35 -3.55 -2.03 -8.59
CA ALA A 35 -4.73 -2.70 -8.04
C ALA A 35 -6.00 -1.83 -8.15
N LEU A 36 -5.92 -0.54 -7.81
CA LEU A 36 -7.04 0.41 -7.94
C LEU A 36 -7.49 0.55 -9.40
N LYS A 37 -6.55 0.60 -10.35
CA LYS A 37 -6.86 0.67 -11.78
C LYS A 37 -7.53 -0.62 -12.29
N LYS A 38 -7.13 -1.78 -11.79
CA LYS A 38 -7.77 -3.08 -12.09
C LYS A 38 -9.16 -3.18 -11.47
N GLY A 39 -9.36 -2.55 -10.31
CA GLY A 39 -10.54 -2.70 -9.47
C GLY A 39 -10.24 -3.65 -8.30
N LEU A 40 -10.64 -3.25 -7.10
CA LEU A 40 -10.42 -4.04 -5.89
C LEU A 40 -11.40 -5.22 -5.84
N PRO A 41 -10.94 -6.42 -5.47
CA PRO A 41 -11.81 -7.59 -5.37
C PRO A 41 -12.71 -7.51 -4.13
N ALA A 42 -13.74 -8.35 -4.07
CA ALA A 42 -14.57 -8.49 -2.87
C ALA A 42 -13.74 -9.06 -1.69
N LEU A 43 -14.12 -8.76 -0.44
CA LEU A 43 -13.33 -9.12 0.76
C LEU A 43 -13.09 -10.64 0.91
N LYS A 44 -13.96 -11.49 0.36
CA LYS A 44 -13.80 -12.95 0.41
C LYS A 44 -12.74 -13.48 -0.58
N GLU A 45 -12.39 -12.69 -1.59
CA GLU A 45 -11.48 -13.09 -2.66
C GLU A 45 -10.03 -12.83 -2.25
N ASN A 46 -9.42 -13.81 -1.57
CA ASN A 46 -8.05 -13.69 -1.07
C ASN A 46 -6.99 -14.19 -2.06
N ASN A 47 -7.40 -14.83 -3.16
CA ASN A 47 -6.50 -15.52 -4.09
C ASN A 47 -6.13 -14.70 -5.34
N GLY A 48 -6.76 -13.54 -5.57
CA GLY A 48 -6.45 -12.69 -6.71
C GLY A 48 -5.02 -12.14 -6.72
N THR A 49 -4.52 -11.84 -7.93
CA THR A 49 -3.19 -11.28 -8.12
C THR A 49 -3.18 -10.20 -9.21
N VAL A 50 -2.15 -9.37 -9.19
CA VAL A 50 -1.89 -8.34 -10.19
C VAL A 50 -0.40 -8.30 -10.54
N ASP A 51 -0.09 -7.98 -11.79
CA ASP A 51 1.28 -7.76 -12.23
C ASP A 51 1.58 -6.27 -12.25
N VAL A 52 2.71 -5.89 -11.67
CA VAL A 52 3.10 -4.50 -11.45
C VAL A 52 4.43 -4.25 -12.14
N THR A 53 4.50 -3.21 -12.98
CA THR A 53 5.75 -2.79 -13.62
C THR A 53 5.98 -1.31 -13.38
N TYR A 54 7.17 -0.97 -12.91
CA TYR A 54 7.58 0.43 -12.74
C TYR A 54 9.05 0.63 -13.06
N THR A 55 9.39 1.85 -13.46
CA THR A 55 10.75 2.23 -13.84
C THR A 55 11.24 3.43 -13.03
N TYR A 56 12.55 3.49 -12.83
CA TYR A 56 13.24 4.69 -12.35
C TYR A 56 14.60 4.81 -13.03
N THR A 57 15.14 6.03 -13.07
CA THR A 57 16.39 6.33 -13.77
C THR A 57 17.40 7.02 -12.86
N CYS A 58 18.68 6.70 -13.02
CA CYS A 58 19.78 7.39 -12.35
C CYS A 58 20.71 8.03 -13.39
N SER A 59 21.05 9.30 -13.17
CA SER A 59 21.99 10.06 -13.98
C SER A 59 22.85 10.94 -13.06
N GLY A 60 23.93 11.50 -13.62
CA GLY A 60 24.88 12.36 -12.90
C GLY A 60 26.06 11.58 -12.34
N GLU A 61 27.21 12.26 -12.30
CA GLU A 61 28.45 11.70 -11.78
C GLU A 61 28.31 11.31 -10.30
N GLY A 62 28.81 10.12 -9.93
CA GLY A 62 28.76 9.61 -8.56
C GLY A 62 27.41 9.02 -8.13
N ASN A 63 26.38 8.99 -8.98
CA ASN A 63 25.09 8.41 -8.63
C ASN A 63 25.12 6.87 -8.66
N ASP A 64 25.02 6.25 -7.48
CA ASP A 64 25.11 4.80 -7.27
C ASP A 64 23.76 4.11 -7.04
N ASN A 65 22.64 4.85 -7.04
CA ASN A 65 21.31 4.32 -6.72
C ASN A 65 20.78 3.26 -7.70
N CYS A 66 21.41 3.14 -8.87
CA CYS A 66 21.15 2.15 -9.92
C CYS A 66 22.34 1.19 -10.14
N SER A 67 23.35 1.20 -9.26
CA SER A 67 24.51 0.34 -9.38
C SER A 67 24.17 -1.14 -9.13
N PRO A 68 24.99 -2.09 -9.62
CA PRO A 68 24.85 -3.51 -9.32
C PRO A 68 24.79 -3.86 -7.83
N SER A 69 25.54 -3.15 -6.96
CA SER A 69 25.51 -3.40 -5.51
C SER A 69 24.20 -3.00 -4.85
N VAL A 70 23.50 -2.00 -5.39
CA VAL A 70 22.20 -1.52 -4.88
C VAL A 70 21.03 -2.30 -5.47
N THR A 71 21.12 -2.68 -6.74
CA THR A 71 20.02 -3.33 -7.49
C THR A 71 20.14 -4.85 -7.51
N GLY A 72 21.33 -5.40 -7.26
CA GLY A 72 21.65 -6.81 -7.32
C GLY A 72 21.73 -7.39 -8.74
N VAL A 73 21.63 -6.57 -9.79
CA VAL A 73 21.82 -7.04 -11.18
C VAL A 73 23.29 -7.40 -11.41
N THR A 74 23.55 -8.36 -12.30
CA THR A 74 24.91 -8.81 -12.61
C THR A 74 25.72 -7.79 -13.43
N ASN A 75 25.03 -6.97 -14.23
CA ASN A 75 25.63 -5.96 -15.10
C ASN A 75 24.72 -4.73 -15.17
N GLN A 76 25.29 -3.53 -15.09
CA GLN A 76 24.51 -2.29 -15.14
C GLN A 76 23.94 -1.98 -16.54
N SER A 77 24.63 -2.35 -17.61
CA SER A 77 24.25 -1.98 -18.98
C SER A 77 23.11 -2.81 -19.57
N ASN A 78 22.99 -4.08 -19.16
CA ASN A 78 22.03 -5.03 -19.71
C ASN A 78 21.72 -6.22 -18.76
N GLY A 79 22.05 -6.10 -17.47
CA GLY A 79 21.87 -7.19 -16.52
C GLY A 79 20.42 -7.36 -16.08
N THR A 80 20.10 -8.59 -15.73
CA THR A 80 18.80 -8.98 -15.19
C THR A 80 19.01 -9.77 -13.90
N LYS A 81 18.15 -9.55 -12.92
CA LYS A 81 18.05 -10.33 -11.69
C LYS A 81 16.60 -10.78 -11.54
N THR A 82 16.38 -12.03 -11.13
CA THR A 82 15.06 -12.48 -10.71
C THR A 82 15.15 -12.99 -9.28
N GLU A 83 14.26 -12.50 -8.43
CA GLU A 83 14.12 -12.93 -7.06
C GLU A 83 12.69 -13.40 -6.81
N THR A 84 12.56 -14.43 -6.00
CA THR A 84 11.28 -15.00 -5.60
C THR A 84 11.09 -14.78 -4.11
N GLN A 85 9.93 -14.24 -3.75
CA GLN A 85 9.55 -13.98 -2.36
C GLN A 85 8.15 -14.54 -2.09
N ILE A 86 7.90 -14.97 -0.85
CA ILE A 86 6.58 -15.36 -0.41
C ILE A 86 5.91 -14.17 0.27
N ILE A 87 4.82 -13.68 -0.32
CA ILE A 87 4.02 -12.56 0.20
C ILE A 87 2.59 -13.04 0.35
N ASP A 88 2.03 -12.94 1.56
CA ASP A 88 0.66 -13.38 1.86
C ASP A 88 0.38 -14.83 1.39
N GLY A 89 1.37 -15.72 1.59
CA GLY A 89 1.31 -17.11 1.15
C GLY A 89 1.46 -17.33 -0.37
N LYS A 90 1.67 -16.28 -1.17
CA LYS A 90 1.84 -16.37 -2.62
C LYS A 90 3.27 -16.17 -3.04
N THR A 91 3.68 -16.91 -4.06
CA THR A 91 4.97 -16.77 -4.71
C THR A 91 4.96 -15.57 -5.66
N VAL A 92 5.65 -14.50 -5.26
CA VAL A 92 5.85 -13.29 -6.07
C VAL A 92 7.22 -13.34 -6.70
N ASN A 93 7.27 -13.18 -8.03
CA ASN A 93 8.52 -13.14 -8.78
C ASN A 93 8.82 -11.71 -9.21
N THR A 94 9.92 -11.16 -8.70
CA THR A 94 10.40 -9.83 -9.04
C THR A 94 11.56 -9.94 -10.01
N THR A 95 11.38 -9.45 -11.23
CA THR A 95 12.44 -9.32 -12.23
C THR A 95 12.91 -7.86 -12.29
N ILE A 96 14.19 -7.65 -12.06
CA ILE A 96 14.86 -6.34 -12.12
C ILE A 96 15.75 -6.34 -13.35
N ASN A 97 15.49 -5.43 -14.29
CA ASN A 97 16.29 -5.23 -15.50
C ASN A 97 17.00 -3.89 -15.42
N SER A 98 18.27 -3.86 -15.80
CA SER A 98 19.08 -2.64 -15.89
C SER A 98 19.50 -2.38 -17.33
N LYS A 99 19.37 -1.12 -17.76
CA LYS A 99 19.74 -0.67 -19.10
C LYS A 99 20.48 0.67 -19.02
N VAL A 100 21.67 0.76 -19.61
CA VAL A 100 22.38 2.03 -19.77
C VAL A 100 22.01 2.66 -21.11
N VAL A 101 21.66 3.95 -21.08
CA VAL A 101 21.36 4.77 -22.26
C VAL A 101 22.39 5.88 -22.35
N ASP A 102 23.10 5.93 -23.47
CA ASP A 102 24.11 6.97 -23.71
C ASP A 102 23.48 8.33 -24.07
N SER A 103 24.18 9.42 -23.74
CA SER A 103 23.80 10.80 -24.05
C SER A 103 23.55 11.05 -25.55
N GLY A 104 24.29 10.37 -26.43
CA GLY A 104 24.16 10.44 -27.88
C GLY A 104 23.24 9.38 -28.49
N ALA A 105 22.61 8.53 -27.67
CA ALA A 105 21.73 7.48 -28.16
C ALA A 105 20.51 8.07 -28.89
N ALA A 106 20.11 7.44 -30.00
CA ALA A 106 18.93 7.84 -30.75
C ALA A 106 17.69 7.85 -29.84
N GLY A 107 16.97 8.98 -29.81
CA GLY A 107 15.78 9.17 -28.97
C GLY A 107 16.06 9.68 -27.55
N ASN A 108 17.32 9.79 -27.11
CA ASN A 108 17.64 10.40 -25.82
C ASN A 108 17.54 11.93 -25.90
N THR A 109 16.45 12.48 -25.35
CA THR A 109 16.19 13.94 -25.34
C THR A 109 16.82 14.66 -24.15
N THR A 110 17.34 13.92 -23.16
CA THR A 110 17.90 14.49 -21.92
C THR A 110 19.32 15.03 -22.08
N LYS A 111 20.01 14.62 -23.16
CA LYS A 111 21.41 14.97 -23.46
C LYS A 111 22.42 14.55 -22.38
N VAL A 112 22.03 13.65 -21.48
CA VAL A 112 22.90 13.03 -20.47
C VAL A 112 22.74 11.52 -20.52
N SER A 113 23.82 10.80 -20.22
CA SER A 113 23.74 9.34 -20.08
C SER A 113 23.05 8.99 -18.76
N TYR A 114 22.26 7.91 -18.76
CA TYR A 114 21.53 7.45 -17.58
C TYR A 114 21.41 5.93 -17.54
N THR A 115 21.20 5.38 -16.35
CA THR A 115 20.79 3.98 -16.14
C THR A 115 19.30 3.94 -15.86
N GLU A 116 18.56 3.12 -16.59
CA GLU A 116 17.16 2.80 -16.35
C GLU A 116 17.04 1.45 -15.64
N ILE A 117 16.31 1.43 -14.53
CA ILE A 117 15.94 0.20 -13.83
C ILE A 117 14.46 -0.04 -14.03
N THR A 118 14.11 -1.24 -14.50
CA THR A 118 12.74 -1.71 -14.66
C THR A 118 12.49 -2.84 -13.68
N ASN A 119 11.51 -2.66 -12.79
CA ASN A 119 11.05 -3.68 -11.86
C ASN A 119 9.74 -4.25 -12.37
N THR A 120 9.66 -5.56 -12.52
CA THR A 120 8.44 -6.30 -12.90
C THR A 120 8.13 -7.30 -11.80
N LEU A 121 7.06 -7.06 -11.06
CA LEU A 121 6.58 -7.95 -10.00
C LEU A 121 5.37 -8.72 -10.54
N ASN A 122 5.49 -10.03 -10.60
CA ASN A 122 4.42 -10.90 -11.08
C ASN A 122 3.72 -11.60 -9.92
N ASN A 123 2.42 -11.83 -10.07
CA ASN A 123 1.58 -12.49 -9.07
C ASN A 123 1.52 -11.79 -7.71
N VAL A 124 1.61 -10.45 -7.68
CA VAL A 124 1.46 -9.68 -6.45
C VAL A 124 0.04 -9.89 -5.92
N PRO A 125 -0.17 -10.25 -4.63
CA PRO A 125 -1.52 -10.38 -4.09
C PRO A 125 -2.33 -9.08 -4.23
N ASP A 126 -3.65 -9.19 -4.43
CA ASP A 126 -4.55 -8.03 -4.43
C ASP A 126 -5.67 -8.14 -3.38
N SER A 127 -5.47 -8.99 -2.37
CA SER A 127 -6.37 -9.12 -1.22
C SER A 127 -6.48 -7.80 -0.46
N ALA A 128 -7.65 -7.53 0.15
CA ALA A 128 -7.85 -6.32 0.94
C ALA A 128 -6.81 -6.19 2.06
N GLN A 129 -6.49 -7.30 2.73
CA GLN A 129 -5.47 -7.35 3.78
C GLN A 129 -4.09 -6.93 3.27
N PHE A 130 -3.67 -7.47 2.13
CA PHE A 130 -2.37 -7.15 1.55
C PHE A 130 -2.30 -5.69 1.09
N LEU A 131 -3.33 -5.19 0.42
CA LEU A 131 -3.35 -3.80 -0.05
C LEU A 131 -3.39 -2.79 1.11
N LEU A 132 -4.08 -3.11 2.21
CA LEU A 132 -4.02 -2.29 3.44
C LEU A 132 -2.61 -2.27 4.04
N ALA A 133 -1.86 -3.37 3.98
CA ALA A 133 -0.46 -3.40 4.40
C ALA A 133 0.45 -2.54 3.49
N GLN A 134 0.16 -2.47 2.18
CA GLN A 134 0.87 -1.56 1.27
C GLN A 134 0.53 -0.09 1.57
N ALA A 135 -0.74 0.23 1.82
CA ALA A 135 -1.16 1.57 2.24
C ALA A 135 -0.50 1.98 3.57
N SER A 136 -0.43 1.04 4.52
CA SER A 136 0.28 1.22 5.80
C SER A 136 1.77 1.51 5.58
N THR A 137 2.44 0.71 4.74
CA THR A 137 3.85 0.93 4.36
C THR A 137 4.06 2.32 3.77
N LEU A 138 3.19 2.75 2.85
CA LEU A 138 3.25 4.05 2.21
C LEU A 138 3.17 5.19 3.24
N ILE A 139 2.10 5.24 4.04
CA ILE A 139 1.87 6.34 4.99
C ILE A 139 2.91 6.35 6.12
N ASN A 140 3.28 5.17 6.63
CA ASN A 140 4.26 5.07 7.71
C ASN A 140 5.67 5.44 7.22
N THR A 141 6.04 5.09 5.99
CA THR A 141 7.34 5.52 5.44
C THR A 141 7.40 7.04 5.31
N ILE A 142 6.31 7.68 4.86
CA ILE A 142 6.21 9.14 4.80
C ILE A 142 6.34 9.75 6.20
N ASN A 143 5.58 9.24 7.16
CA ASN A 143 5.55 9.76 8.53
C ASN A 143 6.89 9.57 9.26
N THR A 144 7.49 8.38 9.17
CA THR A 144 8.77 8.06 9.82
C THR A 144 9.94 8.79 9.18
N ALA A 145 10.01 8.84 7.84
CA ALA A 145 11.08 9.58 7.17
C ALA A 145 10.94 11.10 7.39
N CYS A 146 9.70 11.59 7.48
CA CYS A 146 9.33 12.98 7.71
C CYS A 146 10.19 13.99 6.93
N PRO A 147 10.26 13.91 5.59
CA PRO A 147 11.10 14.81 4.82
C PRO A 147 10.59 16.26 4.87
N PHE A 148 11.47 17.19 4.54
CA PHE A 148 11.11 18.56 4.20
C PHE A 148 10.20 18.59 2.96
N PHE A 149 9.25 19.50 2.94
CA PHE A 149 8.46 19.84 1.77
C PHE A 149 8.34 21.36 1.60
N SER A 150 8.14 21.80 0.37
CA SER A 150 7.75 23.16 0.01
C SER A 150 6.83 23.10 -1.21
N VAL A 151 5.71 23.79 -1.17
CA VAL A 151 4.71 23.81 -2.23
C VAL A 151 4.61 25.19 -2.87
N THR A 152 4.23 25.20 -4.14
CA THR A 152 3.91 26.43 -4.87
C THR A 152 2.39 26.54 -5.00
N ASN A 153 1.77 27.38 -4.17
CA ASN A 153 0.35 27.64 -4.29
C ASN A 153 0.04 28.39 -5.59
N LYS A 154 -1.06 28.02 -6.24
CA LYS A 154 -1.54 28.69 -7.45
C LYS A 154 -2.48 29.83 -7.07
N SER A 155 -2.36 30.95 -7.76
CA SER A 155 -3.32 32.06 -7.63
C SER A 155 -4.71 31.61 -8.07
N GLY A 156 -5.73 31.93 -7.28
CA GLY A 156 -7.13 31.58 -7.54
C GLY A 156 -7.52 30.13 -7.26
N GLY A 157 -6.58 29.27 -6.83
CA GLY A 157 -6.86 27.89 -6.43
C GLY A 157 -6.94 27.68 -4.91
N PRO A 158 -7.26 26.47 -4.44
CA PRO A 158 -7.10 26.09 -3.04
C PRO A 158 -5.67 26.34 -2.56
N GLN A 159 -5.54 26.84 -1.33
CA GLN A 159 -4.25 27.16 -0.73
C GLN A 159 -3.84 26.06 0.24
N MET A 160 -2.63 25.53 0.06
CA MET A 160 -2.03 24.61 1.01
C MET A 160 -1.43 25.38 2.18
N ASN A 161 -1.66 24.92 3.41
CA ASN A 161 -1.07 25.47 4.64
C ASN A 161 -0.51 24.33 5.52
N PRO A 162 0.74 24.43 6.02
CA PRO A 162 1.75 25.42 5.66
C PRO A 162 2.29 25.20 4.24
N THR A 163 2.83 26.25 3.63
CA THR A 163 3.44 26.19 2.29
C THR A 163 4.81 25.53 2.30
N SER A 164 5.43 25.38 3.47
CA SER A 164 6.68 24.65 3.65
C SER A 164 6.76 24.10 5.06
N GLY A 165 7.38 22.95 5.22
CA GLY A 165 7.47 22.30 6.52
C GLY A 165 8.02 20.89 6.39
N LYS A 166 7.59 20.02 7.31
CA LYS A 166 7.93 18.61 7.31
C LYS A 166 6.67 17.78 7.08
N LEU A 167 6.74 16.68 6.33
CA LEU A 167 5.52 15.93 5.99
C LEU A 167 4.83 15.32 7.21
N CYS A 168 5.57 14.88 8.23
CA CYS A 168 4.96 14.44 9.50
C CYS A 168 4.36 15.59 10.33
N GLY A 169 4.39 16.83 9.84
CA GLY A 169 3.67 17.96 10.41
C GLY A 169 2.18 17.95 10.09
N PHE A 170 1.73 17.17 9.10
CA PHE A 170 0.32 16.89 8.81
C PHE A 170 -0.21 15.83 9.78
N THR A 171 -0.15 16.13 11.07
CA THR A 171 -0.40 15.16 12.14
C THR A 171 -1.83 14.64 12.10
N ASP A 172 -2.80 15.52 11.84
CA ASP A 172 -4.21 15.16 11.88
C ASP A 172 -4.56 14.29 10.66
N GLU A 173 -4.07 14.67 9.48
CA GLU A 173 -4.27 13.92 8.24
C GLU A 173 -3.61 12.55 8.29
N ILE A 174 -2.35 12.48 8.73
CA ILE A 174 -1.62 11.22 8.86
C ILE A 174 -2.28 10.32 9.91
N SER A 175 -2.66 10.87 11.07
CA SER A 175 -3.32 10.08 12.12
C SER A 175 -4.68 9.56 11.67
N ALA A 176 -5.44 10.38 10.93
CA ALA A 176 -6.72 9.98 10.36
C ALA A 176 -6.54 8.84 9.35
N ILE A 177 -5.59 8.95 8.41
CA ILE A 177 -5.30 7.90 7.42
C ILE A 177 -4.83 6.61 8.11
N GLN A 178 -3.91 6.71 9.09
CA GLN A 178 -3.46 5.55 9.86
C GLN A 178 -4.63 4.87 10.59
N LYS A 179 -5.50 5.65 11.22
CA LYS A 179 -6.70 5.13 11.89
C LYS A 179 -7.64 4.43 10.91
N MET A 180 -7.90 5.02 9.74
CA MET A 180 -8.71 4.38 8.70
C MET A 180 -8.13 3.04 8.26
N ILE A 181 -6.82 2.95 8.08
CA ILE A 181 -6.14 1.70 7.71
C ILE A 181 -6.27 0.67 8.83
N THR A 182 -6.06 1.07 10.09
CA THR A 182 -6.21 0.18 11.25
C THR A 182 -7.64 -0.34 11.39
N ASP A 183 -8.64 0.53 11.30
CA ASP A 183 -10.05 0.13 11.39
C ASP A 183 -10.44 -0.80 10.24
N ALA A 184 -9.96 -0.53 9.01
CA ALA A 184 -10.20 -1.38 7.85
C ALA A 184 -9.50 -2.75 7.96
N GLN A 185 -8.29 -2.81 8.53
CA GLN A 185 -7.61 -4.09 8.81
C GLN A 185 -8.41 -4.91 9.83
N GLU A 186 -8.87 -4.27 10.90
CA GLU A 186 -9.69 -4.94 11.92
C GLU A 186 -11.04 -5.42 11.36
N LEU A 187 -11.62 -4.66 10.43
CA LEU A 187 -12.81 -5.07 9.69
C LEU A 187 -12.54 -6.31 8.83
N VAL A 188 -11.47 -6.31 8.04
CA VAL A 188 -11.14 -7.43 7.15
C VAL A 188 -10.89 -8.71 7.96
N ASN A 189 -10.28 -8.60 9.14
CA ASN A 189 -10.08 -9.73 10.07
C ASN A 189 -11.38 -10.43 10.48
N GLN A 190 -12.52 -9.72 10.51
CA GLN A 190 -13.82 -10.32 10.86
C GLN A 190 -14.33 -11.30 9.80
N THR A 191 -13.83 -11.22 8.56
CA THR A 191 -14.22 -12.13 7.47
C THR A 191 -13.99 -13.60 7.84
N ASN A 192 -12.88 -13.90 8.55
CA ASN A 192 -12.58 -15.25 9.01
C ASN A 192 -13.56 -15.75 10.08
N ALA A 193 -13.99 -14.87 10.98
CA ALA A 193 -15.00 -15.22 12.00
C ALA A 193 -16.35 -15.54 11.38
N ILE A 194 -16.76 -14.83 10.32
CA ILE A 194 -17.99 -15.09 9.57
C ILE A 194 -17.89 -16.44 8.84
N ASN A 195 -16.80 -16.66 8.08
CA ASN A 195 -16.60 -17.88 7.31
C ASN A 195 -16.48 -19.14 8.19
N SER A 196 -15.92 -19.01 9.39
CA SER A 196 -15.76 -20.16 10.31
C SER A 196 -17.05 -20.53 11.05
N ASN A 197 -18.08 -19.67 10.98
CA ASN A 197 -19.36 -19.85 11.69
C ASN A 197 -20.54 -19.77 10.71
N GLU A 198 -20.49 -20.56 9.63
CA GLU A 198 -21.55 -20.59 8.61
C GLU A 198 -22.93 -20.89 9.21
N GLN A 199 -23.98 -20.27 8.64
CA GLN A 199 -25.37 -20.40 9.10
C GLN A 199 -26.24 -21.15 8.07
N THR A 200 -25.63 -22.10 7.35
CA THR A 200 -26.27 -22.84 6.25
C THR A 200 -27.08 -24.04 6.73
N THR A 201 -26.74 -24.60 7.90
CA THR A 201 -27.40 -25.78 8.47
C THR A 201 -28.73 -25.39 9.16
N PRO A 202 -29.87 -25.97 8.75
CA PRO A 202 -31.14 -25.80 9.47
C PRO A 202 -31.06 -26.35 10.90
N VAL A 203 -31.72 -25.69 11.83
CA VAL A 203 -31.76 -26.07 13.25
C VAL A 203 -33.15 -26.55 13.66
N GLY A 204 -33.21 -27.41 14.68
CA GLY A 204 -34.47 -27.97 15.17
C GLY A 204 -34.27 -28.89 16.37
N GLY A 205 -35.37 -29.45 16.87
CA GLY A 205 -35.31 -30.46 17.94
C GLY A 205 -34.68 -31.77 17.48
N SER A 206 -34.25 -32.59 18.43
CA SER A 206 -33.64 -33.90 18.16
C SER A 206 -34.61 -35.07 18.40
N GLY A 207 -34.48 -36.15 17.62
CA GLY A 207 -35.25 -37.38 17.84
C GLY A 207 -36.77 -37.25 17.72
N GLY A 208 -37.25 -36.34 16.86
CA GLY A 208 -38.69 -36.10 16.63
C GLY A 208 -39.40 -35.33 17.76
N LYS A 209 -38.65 -34.82 18.74
CA LYS A 209 -39.21 -33.99 19.82
C LYS A 209 -39.28 -32.51 19.40
N PRO A 210 -40.16 -31.71 20.02
CA PRO A 210 -40.13 -30.26 19.88
C PRO A 210 -38.76 -29.70 20.29
N PHE A 211 -38.38 -28.59 19.67
CA PHE A 211 -37.14 -27.88 19.98
C PHE A 211 -37.09 -27.43 21.45
N ASN A 212 -35.97 -27.70 22.12
CA ASN A 212 -35.71 -27.23 23.48
C ASN A 212 -34.57 -26.20 23.48
N PRO A 213 -34.84 -24.91 23.75
CA PRO A 213 -33.83 -23.85 23.79
C PRO A 213 -32.69 -24.09 24.80
N PHE A 214 -32.93 -24.89 25.84
CA PHE A 214 -31.94 -25.16 26.88
C PHE A 214 -30.94 -26.27 26.51
N THR A 215 -31.26 -27.11 25.51
CA THR A 215 -30.42 -28.29 25.16
C THR A 215 -30.07 -28.38 23.68
N ASP A 216 -30.91 -27.85 22.79
CA ASP A 216 -30.78 -28.00 21.34
C ASP A 216 -30.16 -26.76 20.67
N ALA A 217 -29.64 -25.80 21.46
CA ALA A 217 -29.17 -24.50 21.01
C ALA A 217 -27.64 -24.34 20.98
N SER A 218 -26.86 -25.43 20.87
CA SER A 218 -25.40 -25.34 20.80
C SER A 218 -24.88 -24.52 19.61
N PHE A 219 -25.65 -24.47 18.52
CA PHE A 219 -25.39 -23.61 17.35
C PHE A 219 -25.37 -22.11 17.69
N ALA A 220 -26.03 -21.69 18.77
CA ALA A 220 -26.22 -20.29 19.11
C ALA A 220 -24.89 -19.55 19.37
N GLN A 221 -23.86 -20.25 19.85
CA GLN A 221 -22.54 -19.65 20.05
C GLN A 221 -21.89 -19.21 18.73
N GLY A 222 -21.94 -20.08 17.72
CA GLY A 222 -21.44 -19.75 16.38
C GLY A 222 -22.30 -18.71 15.69
N MET A 223 -23.63 -18.81 15.83
CA MET A 223 -24.58 -17.81 15.33
C MET A 223 -24.31 -16.41 15.92
N LEU A 224 -24.08 -16.32 17.22
CA LEU A 224 -23.74 -15.07 17.91
C LEU A 224 -22.39 -14.52 17.45
N ALA A 225 -21.37 -15.38 17.32
CA ALA A 225 -20.05 -14.97 16.83
C ALA A 225 -20.13 -14.41 15.40
N ASN A 226 -20.89 -15.07 14.51
CA ASN A 226 -21.12 -14.60 13.15
C ASN A 226 -21.85 -13.25 13.14
N ALA A 227 -22.98 -13.13 13.86
CA ALA A 227 -23.75 -11.89 13.92
C ALA A 227 -22.94 -10.72 14.51
N SER A 228 -22.16 -10.98 15.56
CA SER A 228 -21.29 -9.98 16.19
C SER A 228 -20.18 -9.51 15.25
N ALA A 229 -19.59 -10.43 14.48
CA ALA A 229 -18.58 -10.09 13.48
C ALA A 229 -19.16 -9.20 12.37
N GLN A 230 -20.35 -9.52 11.85
CA GLN A 230 -21.04 -8.69 10.85
C GLN A 230 -21.35 -7.28 11.39
N ALA A 231 -21.90 -7.18 12.60
CA ALA A 231 -22.17 -5.89 13.23
C ALA A 231 -20.88 -5.08 13.46
N LYS A 232 -19.79 -5.73 13.85
CA LYS A 232 -18.48 -5.10 14.00
C LYS A 232 -17.94 -4.57 12.67
N MET A 233 -18.07 -5.32 11.57
CA MET A 233 -17.68 -4.85 10.24
C MET A 233 -18.46 -3.61 9.82
N LEU A 234 -19.77 -3.57 10.08
CA LEU A 234 -20.59 -2.40 9.77
C LEU A 234 -20.15 -1.17 10.58
N ASN A 235 -19.96 -1.33 11.89
CA ASN A 235 -19.51 -0.24 12.76
C ASN A 235 -18.13 0.29 12.37
N LEU A 236 -17.19 -0.59 12.02
CA LEU A 236 -15.85 -0.17 11.57
C LEU A 236 -15.91 0.52 10.20
N SER A 237 -16.77 0.05 9.28
CA SER A 237 -16.99 0.72 7.99
C SER A 237 -17.47 2.16 8.18
N GLU A 238 -18.42 2.34 9.10
CA GLU A 238 -18.90 3.67 9.48
C GLU A 238 -17.78 4.51 10.09
N GLN A 239 -17.00 3.97 11.03
CA GLN A 239 -15.87 4.70 11.64
C GLN A 239 -14.83 5.16 10.62
N VAL A 240 -14.49 4.32 9.64
CA VAL A 240 -13.60 4.69 8.52
C VAL A 240 -14.19 5.88 7.77
N GLY A 241 -15.46 5.81 7.38
CA GLY A 241 -16.13 6.89 6.66
C GLY A 241 -16.22 8.19 7.46
N GLN A 242 -16.52 8.11 8.76
CA GLN A 242 -16.62 9.26 9.64
C GLN A 242 -15.27 9.94 9.91
N THR A 243 -14.16 9.19 9.84
CA THR A 243 -12.81 9.71 10.11
C THR A 243 -12.35 10.73 9.05
N LEU A 244 -12.83 10.63 7.81
CA LEU A 244 -12.46 11.52 6.70
C LEU A 244 -13.66 12.34 6.16
N ASN A 245 -14.84 12.24 6.77
CA ASN A 245 -16.01 12.97 6.27
C ASN A 245 -15.80 14.49 6.46
N PRO A 246 -15.69 15.29 5.37
CA PRO A 246 -15.41 16.73 5.47
C PRO A 246 -16.50 17.51 6.21
N GLU A 247 -17.73 17.01 6.29
CA GLU A 247 -18.82 17.63 7.08
C GLU A 247 -18.57 17.53 8.59
N ARG A 248 -17.67 16.65 9.02
CA ARG A 248 -17.31 16.39 10.41
C ARG A 248 -15.89 16.81 10.75
N LEU A 249 -15.11 17.24 9.76
CA LEU A 249 -13.78 17.78 9.96
C LEU A 249 -13.89 19.24 10.37
N THR A 250 -13.02 19.65 11.28
CA THR A 250 -12.80 21.05 11.62
C THR A 250 -11.36 21.39 11.26
N GLY A 251 -11.14 22.62 10.79
CA GLY A 251 -9.85 23.08 10.31
C GLY A 251 -10.00 24.46 9.70
N ASN A 252 -8.91 25.22 9.65
CA ASN A 252 -8.81 26.49 8.93
C ASN A 252 -8.20 26.27 7.55
#